data_AF-A0A239LXV5-F1
#
_entry.id   AF-A0A239LXV5-F1
#
_cell.length_a   1.000
_cell.length_b   1.000
_cell.length_c   1.000
_cell.angle_alpha   90.00
_cell.angle_beta   90.00
_cell.angle_gamma   90.00
#
_symmetry.space_group_name_H-M   'P 1'
#
loop_
_entity.id
_entity.type
_entity.pdbx_description
1 polymer ?
#
loop_
_entity_poly.entity_id
_entity_poly.type
_entity_poly.pdbx_seq_one_letter_code
_entity_poly.pdbx_strand_id
1 'polypeptide(L)'
;MPLQWPELWPLILADAEIKTTWPTDSEDPPEVLRTVHLTADPGPASLPASFSDRTVRITVEIPEPEVQRWHAWAGTKLPAQTAQVLTATRFGGRPDEWFVLERAIPQAEWVSVIDMRVPMALWPPE
;
A
#
# COMPACT_ATOMS: atom_id res chain seq x y z
N MET A 1 8.81 -27.37 1.71
CA MET A 1 7.69 -27.09 0.78
C MET A 1 8.14 -25.99 -0.16
N PRO A 2 7.77 -25.99 -1.44
CA PRO A 2 8.18 -24.92 -2.35
C PRO A 2 7.58 -23.59 -1.88
N LEU A 3 8.35 -22.50 -1.98
CA LEU A 3 7.85 -21.15 -1.76
C LEU A 3 6.64 -20.92 -2.67
N GLN A 4 5.46 -20.75 -2.11
CA GLN A 4 4.33 -20.21 -2.84
C GLN A 4 4.45 -18.69 -2.81
N TRP A 5 5.15 -18.15 -3.81
CA TRP A 5 5.19 -16.71 -4.02
C TRP A 5 3.76 -16.15 -4.12
N PRO A 6 3.50 -14.96 -3.58
CA PRO A 6 2.25 -14.24 -3.84
C PRO A 6 2.00 -14.17 -5.35
N GLU A 7 0.75 -14.36 -5.80
CA GLU A 7 0.43 -14.55 -7.23
C GLU A 7 0.96 -13.42 -8.12
N LEU A 8 1.00 -12.18 -7.61
CA LEU A 8 1.49 -11.01 -8.34
C LEU A 8 2.98 -10.68 -8.09
N TRP A 9 3.66 -11.42 -7.22
CA TRP A 9 5.04 -11.11 -6.83
C TRP A 9 6.04 -11.11 -7.99
N PRO A 10 5.99 -12.06 -8.95
CA PRO A 10 6.88 -12.03 -10.12
C PRO A 10 6.67 -10.78 -10.99
N LEU A 11 5.43 -10.30 -11.08
CA LEU A 11 5.11 -9.08 -11.82
C LEU A 11 5.59 -7.84 -11.05
N ILE A 12 5.42 -7.79 -9.71
CA ILE A 12 5.92 -6.70 -8.84
C ILE A 12 7.43 -6.55 -8.98
N LEU A 13 8.16 -7.66 -9.03
CA LEU A 13 9.60 -7.67 -9.26
C LEU A 13 9.96 -7.24 -10.69
N ALA A 14 9.19 -7.66 -11.70
CA ALA A 14 9.45 -7.28 -13.10
C ALA A 14 9.26 -5.79 -13.36
N ASP A 15 8.26 -5.18 -12.72
CA ASP A 15 7.98 -3.75 -12.82
C ASP A 15 8.98 -2.90 -12.02
N ALA A 16 9.65 -3.49 -11.01
CA ALA A 16 10.61 -2.84 -10.13
C ALA A 16 10.08 -1.57 -9.42
N GLU A 17 8.75 -1.44 -9.29
CA GLU A 17 8.11 -0.34 -8.57
C GLU A 17 6.71 -0.74 -8.05
N ILE A 18 6.31 -0.17 -6.92
CA ILE A 18 4.94 -0.28 -6.40
C ILE A 18 4.09 0.76 -7.13
N LYS A 19 3.27 0.28 -8.05
CA LYS A 19 2.26 1.08 -8.74
C LYS A 19 0.91 0.96 -8.05
N THR A 20 0.07 1.94 -8.30
CA THR A 20 -1.32 2.00 -7.80
C THR A 20 -2.29 1.24 -8.70
N THR A 21 -1.85 0.91 -9.92
CA THR A 21 -2.61 0.23 -10.97
C THR A 21 -2.08 -1.18 -11.20
N TRP A 22 -2.29 -2.06 -10.24
CA TRP A 22 -2.21 -3.51 -10.49
C TRP A 22 -3.58 -3.92 -11.04
N PRO A 23 -3.65 -4.68 -12.15
CA PRO A 23 -4.92 -4.96 -12.79
C PRO A 23 -5.82 -5.75 -11.83
N THR A 24 -6.85 -5.09 -11.31
CA THR A 24 -8.12 -5.72 -10.96
C THR A 24 -9.03 -5.53 -12.15
N ASP A 25 -9.69 -6.58 -12.65
CA ASP A 25 -10.54 -6.67 -13.86
C ASP A 25 -11.59 -5.53 -14.02
N SER A 26 -11.15 -4.29 -14.18
CA SER A 26 -11.99 -3.10 -14.18
C SER A 26 -11.44 -2.14 -15.24
N GLU A 27 -12.24 -1.94 -16.29
CA GLU A 27 -11.88 -1.16 -17.48
C GLU A 27 -11.74 0.35 -17.21
N ASP A 28 -12.14 0.86 -16.04
CA ASP A 28 -11.97 2.28 -15.69
C ASP A 28 -11.93 2.50 -14.16
N PRO A 29 -10.75 2.40 -13.54
CA PRO A 29 -10.61 2.63 -12.11
C PRO A 29 -10.82 4.12 -11.76
N PRO A 30 -11.67 4.49 -10.77
CA PRO A 30 -11.78 5.88 -10.30
C PRO A 30 -10.42 6.46 -9.91
N GLU A 31 -10.25 7.78 -10.07
CA GLU A 31 -8.99 8.54 -9.84
C GLU A 31 -8.33 8.28 -8.47
N VAL A 32 -9.12 7.81 -7.49
CA VAL A 32 -8.72 7.34 -6.16
C VAL A 32 -7.81 6.09 -6.19
N LEU A 33 -7.73 5.35 -7.30
CA LEU A 33 -6.85 4.20 -7.49
C LEU A 33 -5.43 4.60 -7.93
N ARG A 34 -5.04 5.84 -7.65
CA ARG A 34 -3.67 6.38 -7.81
C ARG A 34 -2.96 6.69 -6.50
N THR A 35 -3.37 6.06 -5.41
CA THR A 35 -2.77 6.30 -4.08
C THR A 35 -2.16 5.03 -3.50
N VAL A 36 -0.86 5.11 -3.18
CA VAL A 36 -0.22 4.12 -2.31
C VAL A 36 -0.49 4.54 -0.88
N HIS A 37 -1.13 3.65 -0.12
CA HIS A 37 -1.45 3.89 1.29
C HIS A 37 -0.30 3.37 2.14
N LEU A 38 0.25 4.25 2.96
CA LEU A 38 1.36 3.93 3.86
C LEU A 38 0.91 4.07 5.32
N THR A 39 1.45 3.19 6.18
CA THR A 39 1.32 3.27 7.64
C THR A 39 2.71 3.26 8.25
N ALA A 40 2.87 4.02 9.34
CA ALA A 40 4.11 4.04 10.12
C ALA A 40 4.23 2.82 11.05
N ASP A 41 3.13 2.11 11.35
CA ASP A 41 3.14 0.95 12.23
C ASP A 41 3.45 -0.33 11.43
N PRO A 42 4.62 -0.97 11.66
CA PRO A 42 5.04 -2.20 10.99
C PRO A 42 4.23 -3.46 11.40
N GLY A 43 3.32 -3.37 12.37
CA GLY A 43 2.52 -4.48 12.86
C GLY A 43 1.44 -4.93 11.87
N PRO A 44 1.22 -6.24 11.64
CA PRO A 44 0.10 -6.71 10.81
C PRO A 44 -1.27 -6.39 11.43
N ALA A 45 -1.33 -6.26 12.76
CA ALA A 45 -2.54 -5.88 13.48
C ALA A 45 -2.94 -4.40 13.30
N SER A 46 -2.03 -3.56 12.78
CA SER A 46 -2.33 -2.16 12.48
C SER A 46 -3.06 -2.02 11.14
N LEU A 47 -3.10 -3.09 10.35
CA LEU A 47 -3.80 -3.09 9.09
C LEU A 47 -5.32 -3.12 9.33
N PRO A 48 -6.06 -2.36 8.52
CA PRO A 48 -7.51 -2.45 8.45
C PRO A 48 -7.97 -3.89 8.19
N ALA A 49 -9.12 -4.27 8.74
CA ALA A 49 -9.69 -5.60 8.51
C ALA A 49 -9.92 -5.91 7.02
N SER A 50 -10.15 -4.90 6.18
CA SER A 50 -10.24 -5.03 4.72
C SER A 50 -8.93 -5.43 4.03
N PHE A 51 -7.80 -5.39 4.75
CA PHE A 51 -6.49 -5.80 4.28
C PHE A 51 -5.88 -6.93 5.11
N SER A 52 -6.66 -7.55 6.02
CA SER A 52 -6.14 -8.64 6.87
C SER A 52 -5.80 -9.92 6.11
N ASP A 53 -6.34 -10.06 4.89
CA ASP A 53 -6.07 -11.16 3.96
C ASP A 53 -4.82 -10.94 3.11
N ARG A 54 -4.21 -9.75 3.16
CA ARG A 54 -2.97 -9.46 2.43
C ARG A 54 -1.84 -10.28 3.02
N THR A 55 -1.00 -10.83 2.14
CA THR A 55 0.03 -11.81 2.50
C THR A 55 1.44 -11.27 2.35
N VAL A 56 1.60 -10.07 1.80
CA VAL A 56 2.89 -9.41 1.58
C VAL A 56 2.90 -8.09 2.30
N ARG A 57 3.99 -7.83 3.01
CA ARG A 57 4.28 -6.52 3.58
C ARG A 57 5.52 -5.95 2.92
N ILE A 58 5.43 -4.73 2.43
CA ILE A 58 6.55 -3.98 1.87
C ILE A 58 6.82 -2.78 2.79
N THR A 59 8.05 -2.68 3.29
CA THR A 59 8.55 -1.54 4.04
C THR A 59 9.36 -0.67 3.09
N VAL A 60 9.12 0.63 3.12
CA VAL A 60 9.73 1.62 2.23
C VAL A 60 10.30 2.78 3.04
N GLU A 61 11.33 3.43 2.52
CA GLU A 61 11.87 4.67 3.09
C GLU A 61 11.54 5.82 2.15
N ILE A 62 10.64 6.70 2.60
CA ILE A 62 10.18 7.85 1.79
C ILE A 62 10.51 9.14 2.54
N PRO A 63 11.12 10.14 1.89
CA PRO A 63 11.35 11.45 2.51
C PRO A 63 10.04 12.09 2.97
N GLU A 64 10.02 12.63 4.20
CA GLU A 64 8.86 13.33 4.77
C GLU A 64 8.21 14.38 3.85
N PRO A 65 8.94 15.24 3.09
CA PRO A 65 8.29 16.23 2.23
C PRO A 65 7.52 15.63 1.04
N GLU A 66 7.72 14.35 0.72
CA GLU A 66 7.05 13.68 -0.39
C GLU A 66 5.73 13.01 0.02
N VAL A 67 5.54 12.77 1.32
CA VAL A 67 4.33 12.15 1.87
C VAL A 67 3.37 13.20 2.39
N GLN A 68 2.08 13.02 2.10
CA GLN A 68 1.02 13.88 2.62
C GLN A 68 0.17 13.10 3.61
N ARG A 69 -0.21 13.75 4.73
CA ARG A 69 -1.20 13.18 5.66
C ARG A 69 -2.53 12.98 4.93
N TRP A 70 -3.17 11.82 5.11
CA TRP A 70 -4.44 11.49 4.46
C TRP A 70 -5.49 12.59 4.61
N HIS A 71 -5.71 13.13 5.81
CA HIS A 71 -6.71 14.17 6.02
C HIS A 71 -6.43 15.47 5.26
N ALA A 72 -5.17 15.90 5.20
CA ALA A 72 -4.77 17.10 4.47
C ALA A 72 -4.92 16.90 2.96
N TRP A 73 -4.48 15.74 2.46
CA TRP A 73 -4.61 15.38 1.06
C TRP A 73 -6.09 15.20 0.66
N ALA A 74 -6.86 14.41 1.39
CA ALA A 74 -8.27 14.12 1.08
C ALA A 74 -9.14 15.37 1.15
N GLY A 75 -8.90 16.28 2.11
CA GLY A 75 -9.62 17.54 2.22
C GLY A 75 -9.38 18.50 1.05
N THR A 76 -8.28 18.34 0.31
CA THR A 76 -7.94 19.18 -0.85
C THR A 76 -8.23 18.52 -2.19
N LYS A 77 -8.18 17.18 -2.26
CA LYS A 77 -8.27 16.41 -3.51
C LYS A 77 -9.61 15.72 -3.71
N LEU A 78 -10.36 15.46 -2.65
CA LEU A 78 -11.60 14.69 -2.71
C LEU A 78 -12.81 15.50 -2.26
N PRO A 79 -13.99 15.25 -2.85
CA PRO A 79 -15.25 15.69 -2.25
C PRO A 79 -15.39 15.14 -0.83
N ALA A 80 -15.93 15.95 0.09
CA ALA A 80 -16.04 15.58 1.51
C ALA A 80 -16.76 14.24 1.74
N GLN A 81 -17.84 13.97 0.98
CA GLN A 81 -18.56 12.70 1.07
C GLN A 81 -17.69 11.51 0.63
N THR A 82 -16.89 11.67 -0.42
CA THR A 82 -15.96 10.64 -0.90
C THR A 82 -14.90 10.33 0.16
N ALA A 83 -14.29 11.38 0.74
CA ALA A 83 -13.30 11.22 1.81
C ALA A 83 -13.88 10.47 3.02
N GLN A 84 -15.12 10.80 3.42
CA GLN A 84 -15.83 10.12 4.50
C GLN A 84 -16.11 8.64 4.21
N VAL A 85 -16.64 8.33 3.01
CA VAL A 85 -16.95 6.95 2.61
C VAL A 85 -15.69 6.10 2.56
N LEU A 86 -14.61 6.60 1.96
CA LEU A 86 -13.34 5.88 1.86
C LEU A 86 -12.75 5.59 3.25
N THR A 87 -12.75 6.60 4.11
CA THR A 87 -12.30 6.50 5.51
C THR A 87 -13.09 5.43 6.27
N ALA A 88 -14.42 5.40 6.12
CA ALA A 88 -15.28 4.49 6.86
C ALA A 88 -15.29 3.04 6.33
N THR A 89 -15.10 2.84 5.02
CA THR A 89 -15.40 1.55 4.37
C THR A 89 -14.20 0.82 3.81
N ARG A 90 -13.15 1.54 3.37
CA ARG A 90 -12.04 0.93 2.60
C ARG A 90 -10.79 0.73 3.43
N PHE A 91 -10.56 1.63 4.36
CA PHE A 91 -9.27 1.74 5.02
C PHE A 91 -9.35 1.48 6.52
N GLY A 92 -10.48 1.01 7.07
CA GLY A 92 -10.77 0.92 8.51
C GLY A 92 -9.59 1.03 9.49
N GLY A 93 -9.56 2.02 10.37
CA GLY A 93 -8.42 2.27 11.25
C GLY A 93 -8.43 3.73 11.69
N ARG A 94 -7.29 4.27 12.13
CA ARG A 94 -7.13 5.69 12.46
C ARG A 94 -6.59 6.44 11.24
N PRO A 95 -7.44 7.20 10.52
CA PRO A 95 -7.03 7.84 9.27
C PRO A 95 -5.98 8.94 9.47
N ASP A 96 -5.84 9.43 10.69
CA ASP A 96 -4.76 10.35 11.14
C ASP A 96 -3.35 9.74 11.00
N GLU A 97 -3.25 8.41 10.98
CA GLU A 97 -2.00 7.66 10.90
C GLU A 97 -1.63 7.30 9.45
N TRP A 98 -2.47 7.65 8.48
CA TRP A 98 -2.23 7.33 7.07
C TRP A 98 -1.52 8.43 6.32
N PHE A 99 -0.67 7.99 5.41
CA PHE A 99 0.04 8.84 4.46
C PHE A 99 -0.30 8.44 3.03
N VAL A 100 -0.30 9.43 2.15
CA VAL A 100 -0.54 9.32 0.72
C VAL A 100 0.70 9.76 -0.02
N LEU A 101 1.08 8.98 -1.02
CA LEU A 101 2.10 9.31 -2.00
C LEU A 101 1.47 9.30 -3.40
N GLU A 102 1.67 10.39 -4.15
CA GLU A 102 1.12 10.59 -5.51
C GLU A 102 2.13 10.19 -6.61
N ARG A 103 2.99 9.19 -6.34
CA ARG A 103 3.94 8.59 -7.30
C ARG A 103 4.11 7.10 -7.03
N ALA A 104 4.64 6.38 -8.02
CA ALA A 104 5.09 5.01 -7.82
C ALA A 104 6.31 4.98 -6.87
N ILE A 105 6.47 3.86 -6.15
CA ILE A 105 7.61 3.65 -5.24
C ILE A 105 8.60 2.68 -5.90
N PRO A 106 9.73 3.16 -6.45
CA PRO A 106 10.73 2.31 -7.06
C PRO A 106 11.32 1.33 -6.04
N GLN A 107 11.77 0.17 -6.52
CA GLN A 107 12.39 -0.87 -5.70
C GLN A 107 13.62 -0.37 -4.92
N ALA A 108 14.30 0.66 -5.42
CA ALA A 108 15.41 1.31 -4.73
C ALA A 108 15.01 1.93 -3.38
N GLU A 109 13.72 2.22 -3.17
CA GLU A 109 13.17 2.77 -1.92
C GLU A 109 12.63 1.66 -0.99
N TRP A 110 12.71 0.38 -1.39
CA TRP A 110 12.24 -0.73 -0.58
C TRP A 110 13.30 -1.14 0.44
N VAL A 111 12.92 -1.17 1.71
CA VAL A 111 13.76 -1.57 2.83
C VAL A 111 13.62 -3.07 3.09
N SER A 112 12.39 -3.59 3.07
CA SER A 112 12.13 -5.01 3.29
C SER A 112 10.83 -5.45 2.66
N VAL A 113 10.77 -6.71 2.24
CA VAL A 113 9.53 -7.35 1.79
C VAL A 113 9.40 -8.67 2.53
N ILE A 114 8.28 -8.89 3.21
CA ILE A 114 8.05 -10.05 4.06
C ILE A 114 6.76 -10.76 3.63
N ASP A 115 6.80 -12.09 3.49
CA ASP A 115 5.58 -12.90 3.44
C ASP A 115 5.02 -13.02 4.85
N MET A 116 3.80 -12.54 5.07
CA MET A 116 3.16 -12.57 6.39
C MET A 116 2.57 -13.95 6.73
N ARG A 117 2.40 -14.85 5.75
CA ARG A 117 1.94 -16.22 6.00
C ARG A 117 3.06 -17.07 6.61
N VAL A 118 4.29 -16.80 6.17
CA VAL A 118 5.50 -17.45 6.62
C VAL A 118 6.50 -16.31 6.82
N PRO A 119 6.73 -15.82 8.06
CA PRO A 119 7.48 -14.59 8.34
C PRO A 119 8.94 -14.72 7.90
N MET A 120 9.14 -14.57 6.60
CA MET A 120 10.34 -14.84 5.83
C MET A 120 10.53 -13.66 4.88
N ALA A 121 11.78 -13.22 4.78
CA ALA A 121 12.15 -12.16 3.87
C ALA A 121 12.03 -12.66 2.41
N LEU A 122 11.32 -11.90 1.59
CA LEU A 122 11.29 -12.02 0.14
C LEU A 122 12.29 -11.05 -0.51
N TRP A 123 12.65 -9.97 0.20
CA TRP A 123 13.61 -8.96 -0.23
C TRP A 123 14.25 -8.24 0.98
N PRO A 124 15.55 -7.86 0.91
CA PRO A 124 16.51 -8.25 -0.13
C PRO A 124 16.76 -9.77 -0.12
N PRO A 125 17.05 -10.42 -1.27
CA PRO A 125 17.41 -11.83 -1.29
C PRO A 125 18.73 -12.02 -0.54
N GLU A 126 18.81 -13.06 0.29
CA GLU A 126 20.07 -13.52 0.89
C GLU A 126 21.07 -14.02 -0.17
#